data_AF-A0A5J6QLR9-F1
#
_entry.id   AF-A0A5J6QLR9-F1
#
_cell.length_a   1.000
_cell.length_b   1.000
_cell.length_c   1.000
_cell.angle_alpha   90.00
_cell.angle_beta   90.00
_cell.angle_gamma   90.00
#
_symmetry.space_group_name_H-M   'P 1'
#
loop_
_entity.id
_entity.type
_entity.pdbx_description
1 polymer ?
#
loop_
_entity_poly.entity_id
_entity_poly.type
_entity_poly.pdbx_seq_one_letter_code
_entity_poly.pdbx_strand_id
1 'polypeptide(L)'
;MYNLSDATIESLISKLTTIHNSSETDEKTKFLSSQILEAIKTEHNHPVMKVSEDFISKESIKDHQGKILEILQSDLQSESVANLHLILARTYREAALRGGHIFNNFKIVTYYLKHEDSDTEQEKVDEIRFEIANKIISEDNIEAIKTINDHNKNIESWSDRLAEWGKKAAELEKSLRISASNANFLILSESFSEMLKAKTTEKYYSFISMILLGALAISIPIWQLLHPNESIASAAVTNGFDISLATKISMTIILEALTLYFFRIALHQWNSIKSQIIQLELRKSLCQFIINYSEFAQSANKDSLGKFENLIFSEITRDPTNTPNVFDAAESISKVISNLKSQPSK
;
A
#
# COMPACT_ATOMS: atom_id res chain seq x y z
N MET A 1 -27.09 17.08 -46.54
CA MET A 1 -27.25 18.55 -46.43
C MET A 1 -26.41 19.17 -45.31
N TYR A 2 -26.29 18.51 -44.17
CA TYR A 2 -25.73 19.01 -42.90
C TYR A 2 -24.32 19.66 -42.89
N ASN A 3 -23.56 19.64 -43.98
CA ASN A 3 -22.25 20.31 -44.15
C ASN A 3 -22.08 20.95 -45.55
N LEU A 4 -23.13 21.01 -46.37
CA LEU A 4 -23.06 21.66 -47.68
C LEU A 4 -23.19 23.18 -47.49
N SER A 5 -22.41 23.96 -48.23
CA SER A 5 -22.55 25.42 -48.21
C SER A 5 -23.92 25.84 -48.77
N ASP A 6 -24.49 26.92 -48.25
CA ASP A 6 -25.75 27.47 -48.74
C ASP A 6 -25.72 27.70 -50.27
N ALA A 7 -24.58 28.16 -50.80
CA ALA A 7 -24.37 28.31 -52.23
C ALA A 7 -24.51 26.99 -53.03
N THR A 8 -24.08 25.86 -52.45
CA THR A 8 -24.22 24.53 -53.07
C THR A 8 -25.68 24.09 -53.05
N ILE A 9 -26.39 24.36 -51.95
CA ILE A 9 -27.81 24.05 -51.79
C ILE A 9 -28.66 24.85 -52.78
N GLU A 10 -28.42 26.15 -52.91
CA GLU A 10 -29.12 27.03 -53.85
C GLU A 10 -28.84 26.63 -55.31
N SER A 11 -27.60 26.28 -55.64
CA SER A 11 -27.23 25.76 -56.97
C SER A 11 -27.99 24.47 -57.30
N LEU A 12 -28.10 23.56 -56.34
CA LEU A 12 -28.84 22.31 -56.48
C LEU A 12 -30.34 22.54 -56.69
N ILE A 13 -30.94 23.43 -55.91
CA ILE A 13 -32.35 23.82 -56.05
C ILE A 13 -32.61 24.38 -57.46
N SER A 14 -31.71 25.24 -57.97
CA SER A 14 -31.81 25.81 -59.30
C SER A 14 -31.72 24.76 -60.42
N LYS A 15 -30.73 23.85 -60.34
CA LYS A 15 -30.56 22.75 -61.31
C LYS A 15 -31.77 21.81 -61.32
N LEU A 16 -32.27 21.40 -60.15
CA LEU A 16 -33.44 20.51 -60.04
C LEU A 16 -34.74 21.19 -60.51
N THR A 17 -34.89 22.49 -60.27
CA THR A 17 -36.05 23.25 -60.77
C THR A 17 -36.06 23.32 -62.30
N THR A 18 -34.88 23.45 -62.93
CA THR A 18 -34.74 23.39 -64.39
C THR A 18 -35.11 22.02 -64.94
N ILE A 19 -34.67 20.94 -64.29
CA ILE A 19 -34.98 19.55 -64.69
C ILE A 19 -36.47 19.24 -64.55
N HIS A 20 -37.10 19.71 -63.47
CA HIS A 20 -38.54 19.52 -63.22
C HIS A 20 -39.41 20.23 -64.26
N ASN A 21 -39.02 21.44 -64.69
CA ASN A 21 -39.76 22.26 -65.64
C ASN A 21 -39.43 21.99 -67.12
N SER A 22 -38.43 21.15 -67.41
CA SER A 22 -38.04 20.83 -68.79
C SER A 22 -39.10 19.99 -69.50
N SER A 23 -39.40 20.30 -70.76
CA SER A 23 -40.29 19.49 -71.61
C SER A 23 -39.62 18.18 -72.09
N GLU A 24 -38.29 18.08 -72.02
CA GLU A 24 -37.50 16.96 -72.57
C GLU A 24 -37.17 15.86 -71.54
N THR A 25 -37.47 16.07 -70.25
CA THR A 25 -37.20 15.10 -69.18
C THR A 25 -38.39 14.14 -68.96
N ASP A 26 -38.07 12.87 -68.69
CA ASP A 26 -39.07 11.82 -68.44
C ASP A 26 -39.86 12.07 -67.13
N GLU A 27 -41.07 11.53 -67.05
CA GLU A 27 -41.98 11.75 -65.91
C GLU A 27 -41.41 11.21 -64.58
N LYS A 28 -40.62 10.14 -64.62
CA LYS A 28 -40.00 9.55 -63.42
C LYS A 28 -38.94 10.49 -62.87
N THR A 29 -38.06 11.04 -63.71
CA THR A 29 -37.05 12.04 -63.32
C THR A 29 -37.70 13.33 -62.81
N LYS A 30 -38.81 13.77 -63.41
CA LYS A 30 -39.60 14.91 -62.91
C LYS A 30 -40.22 14.65 -61.54
N PHE A 31 -40.72 13.43 -61.32
CA PHE A 31 -41.27 13.02 -60.04
C PHE A 31 -40.17 12.96 -58.98
N LEU A 32 -39.06 12.26 -59.23
CA LEU A 32 -37.95 12.15 -58.28
C LEU A 32 -37.32 13.50 -57.94
N SER A 33 -37.12 14.37 -58.93
CA SER A 33 -36.63 15.74 -58.71
C SER A 33 -37.58 16.57 -57.84
N SER A 34 -38.90 16.41 -58.00
CA SER A 34 -39.89 17.08 -57.13
C SER A 34 -39.79 16.63 -55.67
N GLN A 35 -39.60 15.32 -55.43
CA GLN A 35 -39.44 14.78 -54.08
C GLN A 35 -38.16 15.26 -53.41
N ILE A 36 -37.07 15.32 -54.16
CA ILE A 36 -35.80 15.87 -53.68
C ILE A 36 -35.97 17.35 -53.32
N LEU A 37 -36.62 18.14 -54.19
CA LEU A 37 -36.84 19.57 -53.97
C LEU A 37 -37.68 19.83 -52.71
N GLU A 38 -38.71 19.03 -52.48
CA GLU A 38 -39.55 19.11 -51.28
C GLU A 38 -38.76 18.79 -50.02
N ALA A 39 -38.00 17.69 -50.02
CA ALA A 39 -37.19 17.28 -48.87
C ALA A 39 -36.15 18.35 -48.50
N ILE A 40 -35.43 18.87 -49.50
CA ILE A 40 -34.42 19.92 -49.36
C ILE A 40 -35.02 21.21 -48.80
N LYS A 41 -36.14 21.68 -49.37
CA LYS A 41 -36.80 22.91 -48.91
C LYS A 41 -37.36 22.76 -47.50
N THR A 42 -37.89 21.59 -47.17
CA THR A 42 -38.42 21.29 -45.83
C THR A 42 -37.30 21.32 -44.80
N GLU A 43 -36.13 20.74 -45.09
CA GLU A 43 -34.96 20.76 -44.22
C GLU A 43 -34.33 22.16 -44.11
N HIS A 44 -34.25 22.92 -45.20
CA HIS A 44 -33.65 24.25 -45.23
C HIS A 44 -34.48 25.31 -44.48
N ASN A 45 -35.82 25.28 -44.63
CA ASN A 45 -36.71 26.25 -43.98
C ASN A 45 -37.01 25.91 -42.52
N HIS A 46 -36.95 24.63 -42.18
CA HIS A 46 -37.12 24.13 -40.82
C HIS A 46 -36.00 23.14 -40.55
N PRO A 47 -34.89 23.53 -39.89
CA PRO A 47 -33.89 22.57 -39.45
C PRO A 47 -34.54 21.70 -38.36
N VAL A 48 -35.19 20.62 -38.80
CA VAL A 48 -36.07 19.77 -37.99
C VAL A 48 -35.29 19.09 -36.85
N MET A 49 -33.96 19.10 -36.91
CA MET A 49 -33.08 18.62 -35.86
C MET A 49 -31.77 19.42 -35.91
N LYS A 50 -31.29 19.92 -34.76
CA LYS A 50 -29.85 20.13 -34.60
C LYS A 50 -29.25 18.74 -34.62
N VAL A 51 -28.80 18.32 -35.79
CA VAL A 51 -28.12 17.05 -35.96
C VAL A 51 -26.91 17.06 -35.03
N SER A 52 -26.85 16.11 -34.10
CA SER A 52 -25.76 16.06 -33.13
C SER A 52 -24.44 15.88 -33.88
N GLU A 53 -23.35 16.46 -33.36
CA GLU A 53 -22.01 16.20 -33.91
C GLU A 53 -21.73 14.70 -33.97
N ASP A 54 -22.25 13.94 -33.01
CA ASP A 54 -22.21 12.48 -32.98
C ASP A 54 -22.85 11.84 -34.23
N PHE A 55 -24.04 12.28 -34.65
CA PHE A 55 -24.69 11.78 -35.87
C PHE A 55 -23.89 12.13 -37.14
N ILE A 56 -23.39 13.36 -37.25
CA ILE A 56 -22.56 13.78 -38.41
C ILE A 56 -21.23 13.01 -38.43
N SER A 57 -20.73 12.59 -37.27
CA SER A 57 -19.47 11.87 -37.16
C SER A 57 -19.54 10.41 -37.61
N LYS A 58 -20.74 9.82 -37.70
CA LYS A 58 -20.96 8.43 -38.11
C LYS A 58 -20.44 8.20 -39.54
N GLU A 59 -19.78 7.06 -39.72
CA GLU A 59 -19.10 6.71 -40.97
C GLU A 59 -20.07 6.58 -42.16
N SER A 60 -21.27 6.02 -41.91
CA SER A 60 -22.38 5.96 -42.88
C SER A 60 -22.80 7.35 -43.39
N ILE A 61 -22.93 8.32 -42.49
CA ILE A 61 -23.34 9.68 -42.83
C ILE A 61 -22.25 10.42 -43.61
N LYS A 62 -20.98 10.20 -43.27
CA LYS A 62 -19.83 10.72 -44.04
C LYS A 62 -19.78 10.14 -45.45
N ASP A 63 -20.03 8.83 -45.60
CA ASP A 63 -20.11 8.17 -46.91
C ASP A 63 -21.26 8.73 -47.76
N HIS A 64 -22.47 8.87 -47.18
CA HIS A 64 -23.61 9.50 -47.86
C HIS A 64 -23.27 10.93 -48.31
N GLN A 65 -22.60 11.73 -47.48
CA GLN A 65 -22.19 13.09 -47.83
C GLN A 65 -21.20 13.11 -48.99
N GLY A 66 -20.19 12.23 -48.98
CA GLY A 66 -19.22 12.09 -50.07
C GLY A 66 -19.91 11.76 -51.40
N LYS A 67 -20.84 10.81 -51.40
CA LYS A 67 -21.60 10.41 -52.59
C LYS A 67 -22.53 11.52 -53.10
N ILE A 68 -23.16 12.28 -52.20
CA ILE A 68 -23.96 13.45 -52.58
C ILE A 68 -23.06 14.48 -53.28
N LEU A 69 -21.90 14.80 -52.70
CA LEU A 69 -20.95 15.75 -53.28
C LEU A 69 -20.46 15.32 -54.67
N GLU A 70 -20.15 14.03 -54.84
CA GLU A 70 -19.73 13.45 -56.11
C GLU A 70 -20.82 13.62 -57.20
N ILE A 71 -22.07 13.31 -56.86
CA ILE A 71 -23.21 13.49 -57.78
C ILE A 71 -23.41 14.97 -58.13
N LEU A 72 -23.22 15.88 -57.18
CA LEU A 72 -23.38 17.33 -57.40
C LEU A 72 -22.30 17.94 -58.29
N GLN A 73 -21.12 17.32 -58.34
CA GLN A 73 -20.02 17.71 -59.21
C GLN A 73 -20.19 17.19 -60.65
N SER A 74 -21.03 16.18 -60.85
CA SER A 74 -21.39 15.62 -62.16
C SER A 74 -22.58 16.32 -62.82
N ASP A 75 -22.79 16.08 -64.11
CA ASP A 75 -24.02 16.52 -64.80
C ASP A 75 -25.23 15.74 -64.26
N LEU A 76 -26.28 16.47 -63.85
CA LEU A 76 -27.53 15.89 -63.35
C LEU A 76 -28.36 15.32 -64.50
N GLN A 77 -28.01 14.11 -64.92
CA GLN A 77 -28.81 13.27 -65.82
C GLN A 77 -29.86 12.47 -65.03
N SER A 78 -30.76 11.78 -65.73
CA SER A 78 -31.84 10.96 -65.12
C SER A 78 -31.32 9.97 -64.06
N GLU A 79 -30.22 9.28 -64.36
CA GLU A 79 -29.58 8.33 -63.43
C GLU A 79 -28.99 9.02 -62.18
N SER A 80 -28.33 10.16 -62.36
CA SER A 80 -27.80 10.98 -61.25
C SER A 80 -28.92 11.47 -60.32
N VAL A 81 -30.08 11.83 -60.88
CA VAL A 81 -31.27 12.22 -60.09
C VAL A 81 -31.83 11.04 -59.30
N ALA A 82 -31.88 9.84 -59.90
CA ALA A 82 -32.33 8.64 -59.20
C ALA A 82 -31.37 8.22 -58.08
N ASN A 83 -30.06 8.31 -58.31
CA ASN A 83 -29.04 8.03 -57.30
C ASN A 83 -29.06 9.05 -56.17
N LEU A 84 -29.24 10.34 -56.50
CA LEU A 84 -29.41 11.40 -55.50
C LEU A 84 -30.66 11.16 -54.64
N HIS A 85 -31.78 10.77 -55.27
CA HIS A 85 -33.02 10.44 -54.57
C HIS A 85 -32.80 9.30 -53.58
N LEU A 86 -32.11 8.24 -54.00
CA LEU A 86 -31.80 7.07 -53.17
C LEU A 86 -30.91 7.44 -51.97
N ILE A 87 -29.80 8.14 -52.19
CA ILE A 87 -28.85 8.49 -51.12
C ILE A 87 -29.50 9.44 -50.12
N LEU A 88 -30.33 10.39 -50.58
CA LEU A 88 -31.10 11.25 -49.69
C LEU A 88 -32.12 10.45 -48.88
N ALA A 89 -32.85 9.51 -49.51
CA ALA A 89 -33.76 8.63 -48.79
C ALA A 89 -33.04 7.79 -47.72
N ARG A 90 -31.86 7.23 -48.02
CA ARG A 90 -31.01 6.52 -47.06
C ARG A 90 -30.62 7.43 -45.89
N THR A 91 -30.15 8.64 -46.20
CA THR A 91 -29.72 9.62 -45.19
C THR A 91 -30.86 10.01 -44.25
N TYR A 92 -32.04 10.31 -44.80
CA TYR A 92 -33.22 10.66 -44.00
C TYR A 92 -33.76 9.47 -43.22
N ARG A 93 -33.71 8.26 -43.77
CA ARG A 93 -34.11 7.04 -43.08
C ARG A 93 -33.21 6.75 -41.88
N GLU A 94 -31.89 6.86 -42.05
CA GLU A 94 -30.94 6.72 -40.96
C GLU A 94 -31.14 7.81 -39.89
N ALA A 95 -31.35 9.06 -40.30
CA ALA A 95 -31.70 10.15 -39.39
C ALA A 95 -32.99 9.84 -38.59
N ALA A 96 -34.00 9.26 -39.24
CA ALA A 96 -35.25 8.89 -38.58
C ALA A 96 -35.10 7.78 -37.55
N LEU A 97 -34.22 6.81 -37.82
CA LEU A 97 -33.95 5.69 -36.92
C LEU A 97 -33.08 6.10 -35.73
N ARG A 98 -32.22 7.11 -35.90
CA ARG A 98 -31.37 7.66 -34.82
C ARG A 98 -32.03 8.80 -34.02
N GLY A 99 -33.36 8.94 -34.09
CA GLY A 99 -34.15 9.84 -33.24
C GLY A 99 -34.88 10.99 -33.95
N GLY A 100 -34.59 11.23 -35.24
CA GLY A 100 -35.24 12.25 -36.06
C GLY A 100 -36.56 11.76 -36.69
N HIS A 101 -37.50 11.24 -35.90
CA HIS A 101 -38.67 10.50 -36.40
C HIS A 101 -39.48 11.21 -37.51
N ILE A 102 -39.44 12.54 -37.58
CA ILE A 102 -40.12 13.37 -38.59
C ILE A 102 -39.63 13.05 -40.01
N PHE A 103 -38.36 12.64 -40.19
CA PHE A 103 -37.80 12.30 -41.51
C PHE A 103 -38.46 11.07 -42.15
N ASN A 104 -39.07 10.16 -41.39
CA ASN A 104 -39.84 9.04 -41.95
C ASN A 104 -41.07 9.51 -42.76
N ASN A 105 -41.58 10.71 -42.48
CA ASN A 105 -42.73 11.27 -43.18
C ASN A 105 -42.34 12.00 -44.47
N PHE A 106 -41.04 12.17 -44.74
CA PHE A 106 -40.61 12.81 -45.97
C PHE A 106 -41.00 11.94 -47.15
N LYS A 107 -41.58 12.56 -48.18
CA LYS A 107 -42.09 11.82 -49.33
C LYS A 107 -41.02 10.97 -50.02
N ILE A 108 -39.78 11.47 -50.08
CA ILE A 108 -38.58 10.75 -50.55
C ILE A 108 -38.33 9.43 -49.80
N VAL A 109 -38.59 9.38 -48.48
CA VAL A 109 -38.47 8.16 -47.67
C VAL A 109 -39.71 7.29 -47.82
N THR A 110 -40.90 7.88 -47.77
CA THR A 110 -42.16 7.12 -47.92
C THR A 110 -42.29 6.46 -49.29
N TYR A 111 -41.67 7.02 -50.33
CA TYR A 111 -41.57 6.42 -51.65
C TYR A 111 -41.04 4.99 -51.53
N TYR A 112 -39.89 4.76 -50.89
CA TYR A 112 -39.33 3.42 -50.71
C TYR A 112 -40.06 2.59 -49.63
N LEU A 113 -40.58 3.22 -48.58
CA LEU A 113 -41.30 2.49 -47.53
C LEU A 113 -42.66 1.94 -47.97
N LYS A 114 -43.32 2.59 -48.93
CA LYS A 114 -44.70 2.26 -49.37
C LYS A 114 -44.82 1.85 -50.84
N HIS A 115 -43.76 1.94 -51.65
CA HIS A 115 -43.83 1.44 -53.03
C HIS A 115 -44.03 -0.08 -53.05
N GLU A 116 -44.96 -0.53 -53.89
CA GLU A 116 -45.22 -1.93 -54.23
C GLU A 116 -45.04 -2.20 -55.74
N ASP A 117 -44.47 -1.24 -56.49
CA ASP A 117 -44.31 -1.35 -57.94
C ASP A 117 -43.22 -2.35 -58.36
N SER A 118 -43.51 -3.16 -59.39
CA SER A 118 -42.63 -4.21 -59.94
C SER A 118 -41.36 -3.69 -60.63
N ASP A 119 -41.36 -2.44 -61.07
CA ASP A 119 -40.26 -1.81 -61.82
C ASP A 119 -39.25 -1.08 -60.92
N THR A 120 -39.55 -0.97 -59.63
CA THR A 120 -38.58 -0.49 -58.65
C THR A 120 -37.65 -1.63 -58.29
N GLU A 121 -36.34 -1.44 -58.45
CA GLU A 121 -35.33 -2.41 -58.01
C GLU A 121 -35.55 -2.72 -56.52
N GLN A 122 -36.10 -3.90 -56.25
CA GLN A 122 -36.52 -4.37 -54.93
C GLN A 122 -35.39 -4.28 -53.90
N GLU A 123 -34.15 -4.43 -54.35
CA GLU A 123 -32.92 -4.23 -53.57
C GLU A 123 -32.86 -2.83 -52.91
N LYS A 124 -33.19 -1.76 -53.64
CA LYS A 124 -33.20 -0.38 -53.12
C LYS A 124 -34.27 -0.17 -52.05
N VAL A 125 -35.39 -0.89 -52.17
CA VAL A 125 -36.50 -0.86 -51.20
C VAL A 125 -36.11 -1.61 -49.93
N ASP A 126 -35.54 -2.80 -50.07
CA ASP A 126 -35.13 -3.65 -48.96
C ASP A 126 -34.02 -3.00 -48.11
N GLU A 127 -33.09 -2.31 -48.77
CA GLU A 127 -32.06 -1.54 -48.08
C GLU A 127 -32.65 -0.49 -47.14
N ILE A 128 -33.58 0.34 -47.63
CA ILE A 128 -34.20 1.42 -46.86
C ILE A 128 -35.14 0.88 -45.77
N ARG A 129 -35.85 -0.22 -46.06
CA ARG A 129 -36.78 -0.82 -45.09
C ARG A 129 -36.06 -1.52 -43.95
N PHE A 130 -35.05 -2.33 -44.27
CA PHE A 130 -34.50 -3.31 -43.35
C PHE A 130 -33.00 -3.15 -43.10
N GLU A 131 -32.19 -2.98 -44.14
CA GLU A 131 -30.73 -3.05 -44.02
C GLU A 131 -30.17 -1.91 -43.16
N ILE A 132 -30.67 -0.68 -43.33
CA ILE A 132 -30.25 0.47 -42.50
C ILE A 132 -30.51 0.21 -41.02
N ALA A 133 -31.69 -0.33 -40.69
CA ALA A 133 -32.04 -0.63 -39.30
C ALA A 133 -31.14 -1.73 -38.72
N ASN A 134 -30.88 -2.79 -39.49
CA ASN A 134 -30.01 -3.88 -39.07
C ASN A 134 -28.56 -3.40 -38.84
N LYS A 135 -28.05 -2.53 -39.72
CA LYS A 135 -26.71 -1.95 -39.62
C LYS A 135 -26.57 -1.13 -38.33
N ILE A 136 -27.52 -0.22 -38.05
CA ILE A 136 -27.53 0.60 -36.82
C ILE A 136 -27.51 -0.30 -35.58
N ILE A 137 -28.40 -1.30 -35.52
CA ILE A 137 -28.49 -2.22 -34.38
C ILE A 137 -27.17 -3.00 -34.20
N SER A 138 -26.53 -3.44 -35.29
CA SER A 138 -25.26 -4.16 -35.23
C SER A 138 -24.10 -3.27 -34.75
N GLU A 139 -24.04 -2.02 -35.21
CA GLU A 139 -23.03 -1.04 -34.79
C GLU A 139 -23.13 -0.78 -33.28
N ASP A 140 -24.33 -0.47 -32.79
CA ASP A 140 -24.57 -0.16 -31.39
C ASP A 140 -24.25 -1.37 -30.48
N ASN A 141 -24.60 -2.59 -30.92
CA ASN A 141 -24.26 -3.82 -30.19
C ASN A 141 -22.74 -4.08 -30.15
N ILE A 142 -22.03 -3.86 -31.25
CA ILE A 142 -20.57 -4.03 -31.31
C ILE A 142 -19.88 -3.03 -30.38
N GLU A 143 -20.33 -1.78 -30.37
CA GLU A 143 -19.81 -0.74 -29.48
C GLU A 143 -20.05 -1.10 -28.01
N ALA A 144 -21.27 -1.50 -27.66
CA ALA A 144 -21.60 -1.95 -26.30
C ALA A 144 -20.74 -3.15 -25.84
N ILE A 145 -20.53 -4.13 -26.71
CA ILE A 145 -19.67 -5.29 -26.41
C ILE A 145 -18.22 -4.88 -26.20
N LYS A 146 -17.67 -3.98 -27.03
CA LYS A 146 -16.32 -3.44 -26.85
C LYS A 146 -16.20 -2.75 -25.50
N THR A 147 -17.15 -1.87 -25.16
CA THR A 147 -17.17 -1.17 -23.88
C THR A 147 -17.21 -2.16 -22.71
N ILE A 148 -18.05 -3.19 -22.76
CA ILE A 148 -18.12 -4.22 -21.71
C ILE A 148 -16.79 -4.97 -21.58
N ASN A 149 -16.18 -5.35 -22.71
CA ASN A 149 -14.91 -6.07 -22.70
C ASN A 149 -13.77 -5.24 -22.11
N ASP A 150 -13.73 -3.95 -22.42
CA ASP A 150 -12.74 -3.03 -21.86
C ASP A 150 -12.95 -2.81 -20.35
N HIS A 151 -14.20 -2.72 -19.90
CA HIS A 151 -14.52 -2.69 -18.46
C HIS A 151 -14.11 -3.99 -17.76
N ASN A 152 -14.33 -5.17 -18.36
CA ASN A 152 -13.91 -6.45 -17.79
C ASN A 152 -12.39 -6.55 -17.65
N LYS A 153 -11.63 -6.13 -18.66
CA LYS A 153 -10.16 -6.06 -18.57
C LYS A 153 -9.70 -5.14 -17.43
N ASN A 154 -10.36 -3.99 -17.27
CA ASN A 154 -10.07 -3.08 -16.17
C ASN A 154 -10.35 -3.72 -14.82
N ILE A 155 -11.47 -4.44 -14.66
CA ILE A 155 -11.83 -5.16 -13.43
C ILE A 155 -10.78 -6.22 -13.09
N GLU A 156 -10.34 -7.04 -14.05
CA GLU A 156 -9.26 -8.01 -13.85
C GLU A 156 -7.98 -7.31 -13.37
N SER A 157 -7.58 -6.23 -14.05
CA SER A 157 -6.38 -5.47 -13.66
C SER A 157 -6.49 -4.86 -12.24
N TRP A 158 -7.69 -4.42 -11.84
CA TRP A 158 -7.92 -3.89 -10.49
C TRP A 158 -7.87 -4.99 -9.43
N SER A 159 -8.39 -6.17 -9.73
CA SER A 159 -8.30 -7.35 -8.87
C SER A 159 -6.84 -7.72 -8.62
N ASP A 160 -6.02 -7.78 -9.67
CA ASP A 160 -4.59 -8.09 -9.55
C ASP A 160 -3.83 -7.05 -8.71
N ARG A 161 -4.11 -5.76 -8.95
CA ARG A 161 -3.52 -4.66 -8.18
C ARG A 161 -3.94 -4.67 -6.72
N LEU A 162 -5.20 -4.99 -6.42
CA LEU A 162 -5.70 -5.14 -5.05
C LEU A 162 -5.00 -6.31 -4.34
N ALA A 163 -4.79 -7.43 -5.02
CA ALA A 163 -4.03 -8.55 -4.48
C ALA A 163 -2.56 -8.17 -4.19
N GLU A 164 -1.92 -7.43 -5.11
CA GLU A 164 -0.55 -6.94 -4.91
C GLU A 164 -0.47 -5.94 -3.74
N TRP A 165 -1.41 -5.00 -3.64
CA TRP A 165 -1.48 -4.06 -2.52
C TRP A 165 -1.75 -4.77 -1.19
N GLY A 166 -2.60 -5.81 -1.17
CA GLY A 166 -2.80 -6.65 0.00
C GLY A 166 -1.50 -7.30 0.49
N LYS A 167 -0.68 -7.82 -0.43
CA LYS A 167 0.64 -8.38 -0.10
C LYS A 167 1.58 -7.33 0.46
N LYS A 168 1.68 -6.16 -0.19
CA LYS A 168 2.54 -5.04 0.27
C LYS A 168 2.12 -4.52 1.65
N ALA A 169 0.82 -4.42 1.90
CA ALA A 169 0.30 -3.99 3.20
C ALA A 169 0.68 -4.98 4.32
N ALA A 170 0.54 -6.29 4.08
CA ALA A 170 0.95 -7.31 5.05
C ALA A 170 2.46 -7.30 5.32
N GLU A 171 3.28 -7.10 4.28
CA GLU A 171 4.73 -6.98 4.43
C GLU A 171 5.14 -5.73 5.22
N LEU A 172 4.48 -4.59 4.95
CA LEU A 172 4.70 -3.35 5.68
C LEU A 172 4.27 -3.47 7.15
N GLU A 173 3.14 -4.11 7.43
CA GLU A 173 2.69 -4.39 8.80
C GLU A 173 3.75 -5.22 9.56
N LYS A 174 4.29 -6.26 8.93
CA LYS A 174 5.36 -7.08 9.51
C LYS A 174 6.61 -6.24 9.82
N SER A 175 7.05 -5.42 8.87
CA SER A 175 8.22 -4.55 9.04
C SER A 175 8.03 -3.49 10.13
N LEU A 176 6.84 -2.90 10.21
CA LEU A 176 6.48 -1.95 11.27
C LEU A 176 6.47 -2.60 12.66
N ARG A 177 5.91 -3.82 12.77
CA ARG A 177 5.94 -4.59 14.02
C ARG A 177 7.37 -4.88 14.48
N ILE A 178 8.25 -5.29 13.55
CA ILE A 178 9.68 -5.52 13.84
C ILE A 178 10.35 -4.21 14.28
N SER A 179 10.11 -3.11 13.55
CA SER A 179 10.72 -1.81 13.85
C SER A 179 10.25 -1.24 15.20
N ALA A 180 8.96 -1.33 15.51
CA ALA A 180 8.41 -0.91 16.80
C ALA A 180 8.95 -1.77 17.95
N SER A 181 9.07 -3.08 17.73
CA SER A 181 9.71 -4.00 18.68
C SER A 181 11.18 -3.61 18.92
N ASN A 182 11.95 -3.34 17.85
CA ASN A 182 13.34 -2.91 17.95
C ASN A 182 13.49 -1.60 18.74
N ALA A 183 12.60 -0.64 18.51
CA ALA A 183 12.57 0.61 19.26
C ALA A 183 12.31 0.36 20.76
N ASN A 184 11.35 -0.50 21.10
CA ASN A 184 11.05 -0.83 22.50
C ASN A 184 12.23 -1.51 23.21
N PHE A 185 12.92 -2.44 22.55
CA PHE A 185 14.09 -3.10 23.12
C PHE A 185 15.33 -2.22 23.19
N LEU A 186 15.47 -1.27 22.26
CA LEU A 186 16.49 -0.23 22.34
C LEU A 186 16.30 0.64 23.58
N ILE A 187 15.08 1.11 23.83
CA ILE A 187 14.72 1.88 25.04
C ILE A 187 14.99 1.07 26.32
N LEU A 188 14.63 -0.22 26.31
CA LEU A 188 14.87 -1.09 27.46
C LEU A 188 16.38 -1.32 27.70
N SER A 189 17.17 -1.50 26.64
CA SER A 189 18.62 -1.60 26.71
C SER A 189 19.26 -0.32 27.25
N GLU A 190 18.77 0.83 26.83
CA GLU A 190 19.19 2.14 27.34
C GLU A 190 18.89 2.25 28.84
N SER A 191 17.68 1.88 29.26
CA SER A 191 17.28 1.85 30.68
C SER A 191 18.18 0.92 31.52
N PHE A 192 18.50 -0.28 31.02
CA PHE A 192 19.46 -1.18 31.67
C PHE A 192 20.87 -0.58 31.73
N SER A 193 21.28 0.15 30.68
CA SER A 193 22.57 0.86 30.64
C SER A 193 22.66 1.95 31.71
N GLU A 194 21.58 2.70 31.94
CA GLU A 194 21.51 3.69 33.01
C GLU A 194 21.56 3.05 34.39
N MET A 195 20.81 1.97 34.62
CA MET A 195 20.86 1.23 35.89
C MET A 195 22.24 0.62 36.15
N LEU A 196 22.94 0.15 35.11
CA LEU A 196 24.33 -0.31 35.21
C LEU A 196 25.27 0.81 35.63
N LYS A 197 25.16 2.00 35.02
CA LYS A 197 25.95 3.18 35.44
C LYS A 197 25.71 3.50 36.92
N ALA A 198 24.46 3.55 37.37
CA ALA A 198 24.14 3.79 38.77
C ALA A 198 24.75 2.72 39.71
N LYS A 199 24.61 1.43 39.37
CA LYS A 199 25.13 0.32 40.20
C LYS A 199 26.66 0.22 40.19
N THR A 200 27.31 0.55 39.07
CA THR A 200 28.78 0.60 39.01
C THR A 200 29.35 1.73 39.86
N THR A 201 28.67 2.88 39.91
CA THR A 201 28.98 3.95 40.86
C THR A 201 28.78 3.49 42.31
N GLU A 202 27.65 2.83 42.62
CA GLU A 202 27.39 2.27 43.96
C GLU A 202 28.46 1.25 44.37
N LYS A 203 28.91 0.38 43.45
CA LYS A 203 30.00 -0.59 43.65
C LYS A 203 31.29 0.11 44.05
N TYR A 204 31.62 1.24 43.42
CA TYR A 204 32.84 1.99 43.73
C TYR A 204 32.81 2.52 45.16
N TYR A 205 31.71 3.16 45.58
CA TYR A 205 31.55 3.61 46.96
C TYR A 205 31.54 2.46 47.98
N SER A 206 30.87 1.36 47.66
CA SER A 206 30.86 0.15 48.49
C SER A 206 32.26 -0.46 48.62
N PHE A 207 33.07 -0.42 47.56
CA PHE A 207 34.44 -0.92 47.56
C PHE A 207 35.37 -0.06 48.43
N ILE A 208 35.26 1.28 48.32
CA ILE A 208 36.01 2.20 49.19
C ILE A 208 35.63 1.97 50.66
N SER A 209 34.34 1.86 50.97
CA SER A 209 33.86 1.60 52.33
C SER A 209 34.42 0.28 52.88
N MET A 210 34.43 -0.78 52.07
CA MET A 210 35.01 -2.07 52.44
C MET A 210 36.52 -1.98 52.70
N ILE A 211 37.28 -1.25 51.86
CA ILE A 211 38.71 -1.02 52.08
C ILE A 211 38.95 -0.25 53.37
N LEU A 212 38.18 0.81 53.63
CA LEU A 212 38.32 1.63 54.82
C LEU A 212 38.05 0.83 56.11
N LEU A 213 37.01 -0.01 56.12
CA LEU A 213 36.73 -0.91 57.22
C LEU A 213 37.78 -2.01 57.37
N GLY A 214 38.33 -2.52 56.27
CA GLY A 214 39.44 -3.49 56.30
C GLY A 214 40.73 -2.88 56.86
N ALA A 215 41.06 -1.65 56.46
CA ALA A 215 42.18 -0.90 57.00
C ALA A 215 42.00 -0.60 58.49
N LEU A 216 40.78 -0.26 58.92
CA LEU A 216 40.43 -0.06 60.32
C LEU A 216 40.61 -1.35 61.13
N ALA A 217 40.15 -2.50 60.61
CA ALA A 217 40.33 -3.80 61.27
C ALA A 217 41.82 -4.14 61.46
N ILE A 218 42.65 -3.91 60.44
CA ILE A 218 44.10 -4.18 60.52
C ILE A 218 44.83 -3.16 61.39
N SER A 219 44.30 -1.94 61.58
CA SER A 219 44.95 -0.90 62.38
C SER A 219 45.08 -1.27 63.86
N ILE A 220 44.12 -2.02 64.41
CA ILE A 220 44.08 -2.44 65.81
C ILE A 220 45.26 -3.37 66.15
N PRO A 221 45.53 -4.48 65.45
CA PRO A 221 46.68 -5.33 65.71
C PRO A 221 48.01 -4.65 65.37
N ILE A 222 48.07 -3.79 64.34
CA ILE A 222 49.29 -3.03 64.03
C ILE A 222 49.67 -2.08 65.17
N TRP A 223 48.69 -1.37 65.76
CA TRP A 223 48.93 -0.48 66.88
C TRP A 223 49.55 -1.22 68.08
N GLN A 224 49.04 -2.43 68.37
CA GLN A 224 49.57 -3.29 69.44
C GLN A 224 51.00 -3.77 69.16
N LEU A 225 51.35 -3.99 67.89
CA LEU A 225 52.69 -4.41 67.50
C LEU A 225 53.72 -3.26 67.58
N LEU A 226 53.33 -2.04 67.21
CA LEU A 226 54.21 -0.86 67.20
C LEU A 226 54.51 -0.31 68.59
N HIS A 227 53.62 -0.52 69.56
CA HIS A 227 53.79 -0.09 70.95
C HIS A 227 53.93 -1.30 71.89
N PRO A 228 55.02 -2.09 71.78
CA PRO A 228 55.17 -3.34 72.52
C PRO A 228 55.17 -3.12 74.03
N ASN A 229 55.67 -1.99 74.53
CA ASN A 229 55.70 -1.69 75.97
C ASN A 229 54.30 -1.46 76.56
N GLU A 230 53.36 -0.95 75.76
CA GLU A 230 51.96 -0.72 76.16
C GLU A 230 51.02 -1.84 75.69
N SER A 231 51.56 -2.84 75.00
CA SER A 231 50.81 -3.95 74.45
C SER A 231 50.23 -4.84 75.55
N ILE A 232 49.16 -5.54 75.20
CA ILE A 232 48.53 -6.55 76.07
C ILE A 232 49.56 -7.63 76.45
N ALA A 233 50.45 -7.99 75.53
CA ALA A 233 51.47 -9.03 75.72
C ALA A 233 52.53 -8.63 76.74
N SER A 234 53.07 -7.41 76.68
CA SER A 234 54.06 -6.93 77.68
C SER A 234 53.43 -6.76 79.05
N ALA A 235 52.18 -6.29 79.12
CA ALA A 235 51.46 -6.11 80.37
C ALA A 235 51.16 -7.46 81.05
N ALA A 236 50.92 -8.52 80.27
CA ALA A 236 50.69 -9.87 80.77
C ALA A 236 51.97 -10.52 81.33
N VAL A 237 53.12 -10.25 80.70
CA VAL A 237 54.43 -10.78 81.13
C VAL A 237 54.98 -10.04 82.35
N THR A 238 54.75 -8.74 82.48
CA THR A 238 55.35 -7.91 83.54
C THR A 238 54.51 -7.85 84.82
N ASN A 239 53.18 -7.76 84.74
CA ASN A 239 52.31 -7.54 85.90
C ASN A 239 51.48 -8.77 86.31
N GLY A 240 51.54 -9.88 85.56
CA GLY A 240 50.65 -11.02 85.76
C GLY A 240 49.21 -10.74 85.29
N PHE A 241 48.30 -11.68 85.56
CA PHE A 241 46.91 -11.58 85.11
C PHE A 241 46.04 -10.83 86.13
N ASP A 242 45.97 -9.51 85.99
CA ASP A 242 45.15 -8.63 86.83
C ASP A 242 43.83 -8.19 86.15
N ILE A 243 42.87 -7.70 86.95
CA ILE A 243 41.56 -7.20 86.49
C ILE A 243 41.70 -6.10 85.42
N SER A 244 42.69 -5.21 85.56
CA SER A 244 42.99 -4.16 84.59
C SER A 244 43.38 -4.75 83.22
N LEU A 245 44.17 -5.81 83.20
CA LEU A 245 44.56 -6.50 81.97
C LEU A 245 43.37 -7.22 81.33
N ALA A 246 42.53 -7.87 82.13
CA ALA A 246 41.31 -8.53 81.67
C ALA A 246 40.34 -7.55 80.99
N THR A 247 40.17 -6.34 81.54
CA THR A 247 39.33 -5.30 80.90
C THR A 247 39.90 -4.79 79.58
N LYS A 248 41.21 -4.59 79.48
CA LYS A 248 41.88 -4.18 78.22
C LYS A 248 41.74 -5.25 77.12
N ILE A 249 41.91 -6.52 77.46
CA ILE A 249 41.71 -7.65 76.54
C ILE A 249 40.26 -7.69 76.06
N SER A 250 39.30 -7.64 77.00
CA SER A 250 37.88 -7.71 76.67
C SER A 250 37.45 -6.59 75.72
N MET A 251 37.83 -5.34 76.02
CA MET A 251 37.48 -4.20 75.16
C MET A 251 38.11 -4.29 73.77
N THR A 252 39.35 -4.75 73.68
CA THR A 252 40.04 -4.97 72.41
C THR A 252 39.34 -6.03 71.56
N ILE A 253 39.01 -7.19 72.15
CA ILE A 253 38.34 -8.27 71.44
C ILE A 253 36.96 -7.83 70.95
N ILE A 254 36.20 -7.10 71.78
CA ILE A 254 34.88 -6.60 71.41
C ILE A 254 34.99 -5.61 70.24
N LEU A 255 35.93 -4.67 70.30
CA LEU A 255 36.14 -3.68 69.25
C LEU A 255 36.60 -4.33 67.94
N GLU A 256 37.51 -5.30 68.01
CA GLU A 256 37.97 -6.09 66.87
C GLU A 256 36.83 -6.88 66.24
N ALA A 257 36.06 -7.62 67.06
CA ALA A 257 34.93 -8.41 66.60
C ALA A 257 33.84 -7.53 65.96
N LEU A 258 33.56 -6.35 66.52
CA LEU A 258 32.62 -5.38 65.97
C LEU A 258 33.10 -4.85 64.61
N THR A 259 34.38 -4.52 64.49
CA THR A 259 34.98 -4.02 63.25
C THR A 259 34.96 -5.09 62.17
N LEU A 260 35.32 -6.33 62.50
CA LEU A 260 35.23 -7.49 61.60
C LEU A 260 33.78 -7.79 61.18
N TYR A 261 32.82 -7.59 62.07
CA TYR A 261 31.40 -7.75 61.74
C TYR A 261 30.94 -6.71 60.71
N PHE A 262 31.28 -5.43 60.89
CA PHE A 262 30.97 -4.40 59.90
C PHE A 262 31.71 -4.61 58.58
N PHE A 263 32.97 -5.06 58.63
CA PHE A 263 33.71 -5.45 57.44
C PHE A 263 33.00 -6.57 56.68
N ARG A 264 32.52 -7.61 57.39
CA ARG A 264 31.75 -8.71 56.79
C ARG A 264 30.46 -8.21 56.12
N ILE A 265 29.75 -7.27 56.74
CA ILE A 265 28.56 -6.65 56.15
C ILE A 265 28.93 -5.90 54.86
N ALA A 266 29.98 -5.09 54.89
CA ALA A 266 30.43 -4.33 53.73
C ALA A 266 30.89 -5.25 52.58
N LEU A 267 31.59 -6.35 52.90
CA LEU A 267 31.97 -7.37 51.93
C LEU A 267 30.74 -8.07 51.32
N HIS A 268 29.72 -8.37 52.12
CA HIS A 268 28.48 -8.96 51.62
C HIS A 268 27.73 -8.00 50.69
N GLN A 269 27.63 -6.72 51.06
CA GLN A 269 27.03 -5.69 50.21
C GLN A 269 27.79 -5.54 48.87
N TRP A 270 29.11 -5.54 48.90
CA TRP A 270 29.93 -5.48 47.67
C TRP A 270 29.68 -6.68 46.75
N ASN A 271 29.64 -7.89 47.32
CA ASN A 271 29.33 -9.11 46.56
C ASN A 271 27.90 -9.08 45.99
N SER A 272 26.93 -8.54 46.74
CA SER A 272 25.56 -8.36 46.27
C SER A 272 25.51 -7.40 45.06
N ILE A 273 26.12 -6.21 45.17
CA ILE A 273 26.16 -5.23 44.07
C ILE A 273 26.86 -5.81 42.84
N LYS A 274 27.96 -6.56 43.03
CA LYS A 274 28.65 -7.26 41.93
C LYS A 274 27.74 -8.25 41.21
N SER A 275 26.95 -9.05 41.94
CA SER A 275 25.98 -9.98 41.35
C SER A 275 24.89 -9.24 40.58
N GLN A 276 24.36 -8.15 41.13
CA GLN A 276 23.35 -7.31 40.47
C GLN A 276 23.87 -6.73 39.14
N ILE A 277 25.14 -6.28 39.10
CA ILE A 277 25.76 -5.78 37.86
C ILE A 277 25.83 -6.86 36.79
N ILE A 278 26.26 -8.08 37.13
CA ILE A 278 26.34 -9.19 36.16
C ILE A 278 24.97 -9.52 35.58
N GLN A 279 23.92 -9.54 36.43
CA GLN A 279 22.54 -9.79 35.97
C GLN A 279 22.03 -8.67 35.04
N LEU A 280 22.36 -7.41 35.35
CA LEU A 280 22.00 -6.27 34.51
C LEU A 280 22.76 -6.25 33.17
N GLU A 281 24.05 -6.62 33.15
CA GLU A 281 24.85 -6.75 31.93
C GLU A 281 24.31 -7.81 31.00
N LEU A 282 23.86 -8.95 31.56
CA LEU A 282 23.19 -10.00 30.83
C LEU A 282 21.93 -9.46 30.15
N ARG A 283 21.02 -8.81 30.89
CA ARG A 283 19.75 -8.29 30.36
C ARG A 283 19.95 -7.21 29.31
N LYS A 284 20.91 -6.31 29.52
CA LYS A 284 21.29 -5.30 28.52
C LYS A 284 21.75 -5.97 27.23
N SER A 285 22.64 -6.95 27.32
CA SER A 285 23.19 -7.66 26.15
C SER A 285 22.10 -8.44 25.40
N LEU A 286 21.18 -9.07 26.14
CA LEU A 286 20.02 -9.77 25.57
C LEU A 286 19.08 -8.82 24.82
N CYS A 287 18.75 -7.66 25.40
CA CYS A 287 17.89 -6.66 24.73
C CYS A 287 18.54 -6.09 23.47
N GLN A 288 19.87 -5.90 23.46
CA GLN A 288 20.61 -5.44 22.26
C GLN A 288 20.65 -6.51 21.16
N PHE A 289 20.63 -7.79 21.53
CA PHE A 289 20.68 -8.91 20.60
C PHE A 289 19.32 -9.27 19.97
N ILE A 290 18.23 -8.83 20.60
CA ILE A 290 16.88 -9.40 20.37
C ILE A 290 16.25 -9.06 19.00
N ILE A 291 16.89 -8.16 18.22
CA ILE A 291 16.51 -7.84 16.84
C ILE A 291 16.44 -9.11 15.97
N ASN A 292 17.38 -10.05 16.15
CA ASN A 292 17.38 -11.34 15.47
C ASN A 292 16.58 -12.42 16.24
N TYR A 293 16.21 -12.13 17.48
CA TYR A 293 15.52 -13.09 18.36
C TYR A 293 14.02 -13.16 18.08
N SER A 294 13.32 -12.08 17.71
CA SER A 294 11.86 -12.19 17.45
C SER A 294 11.54 -13.11 16.25
N GLU A 295 12.44 -13.13 15.27
CA GLU A 295 12.39 -14.05 14.13
C GLU A 295 12.80 -15.49 14.55
N PHE A 296 13.79 -15.63 15.44
CA PHE A 296 14.15 -16.92 16.05
C PHE A 296 13.06 -17.48 16.99
N ALA A 297 12.36 -16.62 17.74
CA ALA A 297 11.32 -16.98 18.70
C ALA A 297 10.10 -17.63 18.01
N GLN A 298 9.83 -17.23 16.77
CA GLN A 298 8.81 -17.85 15.94
C GLN A 298 9.19 -19.26 15.48
N SER A 299 10.49 -19.60 15.47
CA SER A 299 11.00 -20.91 15.03
C SER A 299 11.57 -21.79 16.16
N ALA A 300 11.74 -21.26 17.37
CA ALA A 300 12.28 -21.97 18.52
C ALA A 300 11.19 -22.66 19.37
N ASN A 301 11.56 -23.76 20.05
CA ASN A 301 10.65 -24.46 20.97
C ASN A 301 10.23 -23.56 22.15
N LYS A 302 8.92 -23.59 22.48
CA LYS A 302 8.30 -22.80 23.56
C LYS A 302 9.02 -22.92 24.91
N ASP A 303 9.55 -24.09 25.24
CA ASP A 303 10.27 -24.31 26.51
C ASP A 303 11.61 -23.56 26.58
N SER A 304 12.33 -23.49 25.45
CA SER A 304 13.58 -22.72 25.36
C SER A 304 13.31 -21.22 25.39
N LEU A 305 12.19 -20.80 24.81
CA LEU A 305 11.74 -19.41 24.81
C LEU A 305 11.36 -18.94 26.22
N GLY A 306 10.54 -19.72 26.94
CA GLY A 306 10.11 -19.39 28.29
C GLY A 306 11.27 -19.32 29.30
N LYS A 307 12.30 -20.17 29.14
CA LYS A 307 13.53 -20.08 29.96
C LYS A 307 14.31 -18.80 29.69
N PHE A 308 14.37 -18.37 28.43
CA PHE A 308 15.03 -17.12 28.03
C PHE A 308 14.26 -15.87 28.51
N GLU A 309 12.94 -15.85 28.38
CA GLU A 309 12.11 -14.73 28.87
C GLU A 309 12.19 -14.61 30.39
N ASN A 310 12.15 -15.73 31.11
CA ASN A 310 12.38 -15.73 32.55
C ASN A 310 13.80 -15.22 32.93
N LEU A 311 14.80 -15.38 32.06
CA LEU A 311 16.13 -14.80 32.28
C LEU A 311 16.14 -13.27 32.11
N ILE A 312 15.39 -12.74 31.14
CA ILE A 312 15.27 -11.29 30.92
C ILE A 312 14.44 -10.63 32.03
N PHE A 313 13.33 -11.26 32.45
CA PHE A 313 12.34 -10.66 33.34
C PHE A 313 12.39 -11.15 34.79
N SER A 314 13.35 -12.00 35.15
CA SER A 314 13.53 -12.42 36.54
C SER A 314 13.78 -11.24 37.48
N GLU A 315 13.44 -11.41 38.75
CA GLU A 315 13.79 -10.43 39.77
C GLU A 315 15.32 -10.33 39.92
N ILE A 316 15.84 -9.14 40.23
CA ILE A 316 17.27 -8.97 40.51
C ILE A 316 17.53 -9.40 41.95
N THR A 317 18.02 -10.61 42.14
CA THR A 317 18.22 -11.17 43.49
C THR A 317 19.40 -10.51 44.21
N ARG A 318 19.22 -10.16 45.48
CA ARG A 318 20.25 -9.53 46.33
C ARG A 318 21.26 -10.51 46.94
N ASP A 319 21.00 -11.82 46.87
CA ASP A 319 21.83 -12.85 47.52
C ASP A 319 22.86 -13.46 46.53
N PRO A 320 24.18 -13.33 46.78
CA PRO A 320 25.22 -13.91 45.96
C PRO A 320 25.36 -15.44 46.12
N THR A 321 24.79 -16.06 47.15
CA THR A 321 24.85 -17.52 47.36
C THR A 321 23.82 -18.28 46.54
N ASN A 322 22.79 -17.58 46.06
CA ASN A 322 21.76 -18.12 45.17
C ASN A 322 22.00 -17.70 43.70
N THR A 323 23.26 -17.79 43.26
CA THR A 323 23.64 -17.60 41.85
C THR A 323 23.76 -18.90 41.00
N PRO A 324 22.83 -19.89 41.04
CA PRO A 324 22.84 -21.00 40.07
C PRO A 324 22.47 -20.61 38.62
N ASN A 325 21.94 -19.41 38.36
CA ASN A 325 21.19 -19.18 37.11
C ASN A 325 21.97 -18.46 35.98
N VAL A 326 23.17 -17.94 36.21
CA VAL A 326 23.90 -17.16 35.18
C VAL A 326 24.79 -18.04 34.29
N PHE A 327 25.39 -19.10 34.84
CA PHE A 327 26.20 -20.05 34.07
C PHE A 327 25.32 -20.98 33.20
N ASP A 328 24.19 -21.45 33.73
CA ASP A 328 23.18 -22.20 32.95
C ASP A 328 22.53 -21.32 31.85
N ALA A 329 22.44 -20.01 32.10
CA ALA A 329 22.02 -19.03 31.10
C ALA A 329 23.05 -18.85 29.99
N ALA A 330 24.35 -18.77 30.32
CA ALA A 330 25.41 -18.67 29.32
C ALA A 330 25.46 -19.92 28.41
N GLU A 331 25.23 -21.12 28.95
CA GLU A 331 25.13 -22.35 28.16
C GLU A 331 23.88 -22.36 27.26
N SER A 332 22.75 -21.88 27.77
CA SER A 332 21.51 -21.73 27.00
C SER A 332 21.67 -20.71 25.88
N ILE A 333 22.35 -19.59 26.14
CA ILE A 333 22.68 -18.56 25.14
C ILE A 333 23.66 -19.11 24.09
N SER A 334 24.66 -19.90 24.50
CA SER A 334 25.60 -20.53 23.58
C SER A 334 24.90 -21.50 22.62
N LYS A 335 23.96 -22.33 23.13
CA LYS A 335 23.12 -23.21 22.30
C LYS A 335 22.20 -22.44 21.34
N VAL A 336 21.68 -21.30 21.77
CA VAL A 336 20.84 -20.42 20.92
C VAL A 336 21.67 -19.77 19.82
N ILE A 337 22.86 -19.24 20.15
CA ILE A 337 23.78 -18.60 19.19
C ILE A 337 24.35 -19.62 18.20
N SER A 338 24.63 -20.86 18.62
CA SER A 338 25.12 -21.91 17.72
C SER A 338 24.06 -22.32 16.70
N ASN A 339 22.79 -22.40 17.09
CA ASN A 339 21.68 -22.76 16.20
C ASN A 339 21.42 -21.69 15.13
N LEU A 340 21.64 -20.41 15.48
CA LEU A 340 21.59 -19.27 14.54
C LEU A 340 22.71 -19.33 13.49
N LYS A 341 23.91 -19.78 13.86
CA LYS A 341 25.06 -19.87 12.94
C LYS A 341 24.96 -21.06 11.96
N SER A 342 24.12 -22.05 12.26
CA SER A 342 23.93 -23.26 11.45
C SER A 342 22.83 -23.18 10.39
N GLN A 343 22.06 -22.08 10.29
CA GLN A 343 21.18 -21.84 9.15
C GLN A 343 21.95 -21.10 8.05
N PRO A 344 22.29 -21.74 6.90
CA PRO A 344 22.82 -21.01 5.77
C PRO A 344 21.73 -20.11 5.19
N SER A 345 22.07 -18.84 4.95
CA SER A 345 21.26 -17.88 4.21
C SER A 345 20.78 -18.50 2.90
N LYS A 346 19.46 -18.61 2.73
CA LYS A 346 18.81 -18.90 1.45
C LYS A 346 18.02 -17.69 1.00
#